data_AF-A0A525BZQ4-F1
#
_entry.id   AF-A0A525BZQ4-F1
#
_cell.length_a   1.000
_cell.length_b   1.000
_cell.length_c   1.000
_cell.angle_alpha   90.00
_cell.angle_beta   90.00
_cell.angle_gamma   90.00
#
_symmetry.space_group_name_H-M   'P 1'
#
loop_
_entity.id
_entity.type
_entity.pdbx_description
1 polymer ?
#
loop_
_entity_poly.entity_id
_entity_poly.type
_entity_poly.pdbx_seq_one_letter_code
_entity_poly.pdbx_strand_id
1 'polypeptide(L)'
;MGINPAIYDFAAYNVWLRPMGLLTLLGALRASGASVALLDCLDPTWRDLDWPTPRANGSGHYPKSTLPQPKGLEDFPRNYSRYGLDASLIRSAMQRMDPPDAVLVTCLMT
;
A
#
# COMPACT_ATOMS: atom_id res chain seq x y z
N MET A 1 -14.37 -4.73 -1.45
CA MET A 1 -13.28 -3.75 -1.28
C MET A 1 -11.94 -4.43 -1.54
N GLY A 2 -11.07 -3.85 -2.37
CA GLY A 2 -9.70 -4.30 -2.53
C GLY A 2 -8.73 -3.49 -1.66
N ILE A 3 -7.71 -4.14 -1.13
CA ILE A 3 -6.67 -3.53 -0.30
C ILE A 3 -5.29 -3.89 -0.85
N ASN A 4 -4.50 -2.87 -1.20
CA ASN A 4 -3.06 -2.99 -1.38
C ASN A 4 -2.34 -2.48 -0.12
N PRO A 5 -1.77 -3.38 0.70
CA PRO A 5 -1.26 -3.01 2.02
C PRO A 5 0.03 -2.19 1.95
N ALA A 6 0.33 -1.50 3.05
CA ALA A 6 1.64 -0.88 3.26
C ALA A 6 2.75 -1.96 3.29
N ILE A 7 3.95 -1.60 2.87
CA ILE A 7 5.10 -2.54 2.84
C ILE A 7 5.84 -2.43 4.17
N TYR A 8 6.23 -3.57 4.74
CA TYR A 8 7.07 -3.65 5.93
C TYR A 8 8.34 -4.43 5.59
N ASP A 9 9.42 -3.71 5.30
CA ASP A 9 10.65 -4.32 4.77
C ASP A 9 11.88 -3.45 5.07
N PHE A 10 13.07 -3.96 4.78
CA PHE A 10 14.34 -3.24 4.85
C PHE A 10 14.57 -2.30 3.66
N ALA A 11 13.90 -2.55 2.52
CA ALA A 11 14.01 -1.73 1.33
C ALA A 11 12.76 -1.84 0.45
N ALA A 12 12.15 -0.71 0.12
CA ALA A 12 11.13 -0.61 -0.91
C ALA A 12 11.34 0.66 -1.75
N TYR A 13 11.12 0.54 -3.05
CA TYR A 13 11.23 1.63 -4.02
C TYR A 13 10.17 1.48 -5.10
N ASN A 14 9.55 2.58 -5.50
CA ASN A 14 8.55 2.58 -6.55
C ASN A 14 9.24 2.49 -7.92
N VAL A 15 9.32 1.29 -8.47
CA VAL A 15 9.61 1.04 -9.90
C VAL A 15 8.30 0.87 -10.67
N TRP A 16 7.40 1.85 -10.54
CA TRP A 16 6.05 1.83 -11.13
C TRP A 16 5.17 0.67 -10.62
N LEU A 17 5.35 0.27 -9.36
CA LEU A 17 4.54 -0.80 -8.78
C LEU A 17 3.07 -0.39 -8.73
N ARG A 18 2.22 -1.31 -9.22
CA ARG A 18 0.77 -1.24 -9.13
C ARG A 18 0.23 -2.63 -8.82
N PRO A 19 -0.83 -2.75 -8.01
CA PRO A 19 -1.41 -4.05 -7.64
C PRO A 19 -2.25 -4.61 -8.79
N MET A 20 -1.63 -4.89 -9.95
CA MET A 20 -2.33 -5.22 -11.19
C MET A 20 -3.28 -6.40 -11.04
N GLY A 21 -2.88 -7.47 -10.35
CA GLY A 21 -3.76 -8.61 -10.07
C GLY A 21 -5.03 -8.21 -9.31
N LEU A 22 -4.90 -7.35 -8.30
CA LEU A 22 -6.05 -6.82 -7.56
C LEU A 22 -6.92 -5.93 -8.46
N LEU A 23 -6.32 -5.05 -9.27
CA LEU A 23 -7.04 -4.17 -10.19
C LEU A 23 -7.83 -4.97 -11.23
N THR A 24 -7.25 -6.06 -11.74
CA THR A 24 -7.93 -6.97 -12.67
C THR A 24 -9.15 -7.63 -12.01
N LEU A 25 -9.00 -8.15 -10.77
CA LEU A 25 -10.10 -8.75 -10.04
C LEU A 25 -11.22 -7.75 -9.72
N LEU A 26 -10.87 -6.55 -9.25
CA LEU A 26 -11.85 -5.48 -9.01
C LEU A 26 -12.55 -5.05 -10.31
N GLY A 27 -11.83 -5.02 -11.43
CA GLY A 27 -12.39 -4.73 -12.75
C GLY A 27 -13.44 -5.76 -13.17
N ALA A 28 -13.14 -7.06 -12.98
CA ALA A 28 -14.07 -8.15 -13.25
C ALA A 28 -15.31 -8.09 -12.34
N LEU A 29 -15.13 -7.89 -11.03
CA LEU A 29 -16.24 -7.73 -10.07
C LEU A 29 -17.16 -6.57 -10.45
N ARG A 30 -16.57 -5.43 -10.82
CA ARG A 30 -17.33 -4.26 -11.30
C ARG A 30 -18.13 -4.58 -12.56
N ALA A 31 -17.54 -5.31 -13.52
CA ALA A 31 -18.23 -5.72 -14.74
C ALA A 31 -19.38 -6.69 -14.46
N SER A 32 -19.33 -7.46 -13.37
CA SER A 32 -20.41 -8.31 -12.88
C SER A 32 -21.47 -7.58 -12.06
N GLY A 33 -21.41 -6.24 -11.97
CA GLY A 33 -22.39 -5.42 -11.26
C GLY A 33 -22.09 -5.14 -9.79
N ALA A 34 -20.91 -5.54 -9.28
CA ALA A 34 -20.52 -5.21 -7.91
C ALA A 34 -20.09 -3.74 -7.78
N SER A 35 -20.44 -3.12 -6.66
CA SER A 35 -19.78 -1.88 -6.22
C SER A 35 -18.38 -2.21 -5.73
N VAL A 36 -17.36 -1.53 -6.27
CA VAL A 36 -15.96 -1.76 -5.91
C VAL A 36 -15.32 -0.50 -5.38
N ALA A 37 -14.45 -0.71 -4.39
CA ALA A 37 -13.59 0.31 -3.82
C ALA A 37 -12.18 -0.26 -3.67
N LEU A 38 -11.17 0.61 -3.77
CA LEU A 38 -9.77 0.28 -3.62
C LEU A 38 -9.16 1.17 -2.53
N LEU A 39 -8.53 0.54 -1.54
CA LEU A 39 -7.65 1.18 -0.58
C LEU A 39 -6.21 0.78 -0.94
N ASP A 40 -5.49 1.66 -1.64
CA ASP A 40 -4.09 1.44 -1.98
C ASP A 40 -3.20 2.25 -1.04
N CYS A 41 -2.47 1.57 -0.15
CA CYS A 41 -1.62 2.21 0.86
C CYS A 41 -0.33 2.82 0.27
N LEU A 42 -0.04 2.56 -1.01
CA LEU A 42 1.16 3.01 -1.72
C LEU A 42 0.84 4.07 -2.80
N ASP A 43 -0.40 4.56 -2.84
CA ASP A 43 -0.84 5.52 -3.84
C ASP A 43 -0.49 6.98 -3.46
N PRO A 44 0.18 7.75 -4.34
CA PRO A 44 0.58 9.13 -4.05
C PRO A 44 -0.58 10.14 -3.95
N THR A 45 -1.83 9.71 -4.15
CA THR A 45 -3.02 10.58 -3.97
C THR A 45 -3.36 10.85 -2.50
N TRP A 46 -2.80 10.09 -1.55
CA TRP A 46 -2.96 10.35 -0.11
C TRP A 46 -2.27 11.65 0.30
N ARG A 47 -3.05 12.67 0.68
CA ARG A 47 -2.52 13.99 1.10
C ARG A 47 -2.08 14.04 2.56
N ASP A 48 -2.43 13.03 3.35
CA ASP A 48 -2.07 12.95 4.78
C ASP A 48 -0.60 12.53 5.01
N LEU A 49 0.13 12.22 3.93
CA LEU A 49 1.55 11.87 3.94
C LEU A 49 2.33 12.86 3.08
N ASP A 50 3.56 13.16 3.51
CA ASP A 50 4.52 13.86 2.66
C ASP A 50 5.18 12.87 1.69
N TRP A 51 4.74 12.92 0.42
CA TRP A 51 5.24 12.03 -0.61
C TRP A 51 6.53 12.58 -1.23
N PRO A 52 7.63 11.80 -1.23
CA PRO A 52 8.84 12.21 -1.92
C PRO A 52 8.58 12.51 -3.40
N THR A 53 9.18 13.58 -3.92
CA THR A 53 9.05 13.92 -5.34
C THR A 53 9.61 12.79 -6.21
N PRO A 54 8.82 12.24 -7.16
CA PRO A 54 9.31 11.20 -8.04
C PRO A 54 10.36 11.77 -9.02
N ARG A 55 11.20 10.89 -9.55
CA ARG A 55 12.11 11.21 -10.65
C ARG A 55 11.31 11.54 -11.92
N ALA A 56 11.97 12.16 -12.90
CA ALA A 56 11.36 12.50 -14.19
C ALA A 56 10.72 11.30 -14.92
N ASN A 57 11.20 10.08 -14.66
CA ASN A 57 10.64 8.85 -15.23
C ASN A 57 9.44 8.30 -14.44
N GLY A 58 9.02 8.93 -13.33
CA GLY A 58 7.91 8.51 -12.47
C GLY A 58 8.26 7.51 -11.37
N SER A 59 9.51 7.02 -11.31
CA SER A 59 9.99 6.17 -10.22
C SER A 59 10.36 7.00 -8.97
N GLY A 60 10.32 6.43 -7.76
CA GLY A 60 10.63 7.21 -6.56
C GLY A 60 10.61 6.44 -5.25
N HIS A 61 10.95 7.13 -4.17
CA HIS A 61 10.81 6.58 -2.82
C HIS A 61 9.37 6.71 -2.34
N TYR A 62 8.94 5.75 -1.52
CA TYR A 62 7.72 5.88 -0.74
C TYR A 62 8.00 6.69 0.55
N PRO A 63 6.98 7.38 1.11
CA PRO A 63 7.04 7.85 2.50
C PRO A 63 7.29 6.64 3.40
N LYS A 64 8.21 6.78 4.36
CA LYS A 64 8.58 5.67 5.23
C LYS A 64 8.84 6.09 6.67
N SER A 65 8.55 5.19 7.60
CA SER A 65 8.90 5.32 9.01
C SER A 65 9.71 4.12 9.48
N THR A 66 10.82 4.38 10.18
CA THR A 66 11.66 3.32 10.75
C THR A 66 10.90 2.58 11.84
N LEU A 67 11.02 1.26 11.84
CA LEU A 67 10.44 0.37 12.84
C LEU A 67 11.55 -0.44 13.53
N PRO A 68 11.28 -0.98 14.73
CA PRO A 68 12.16 -1.99 15.32
C PRO A 68 12.36 -3.14 14.34
N GLN A 69 13.59 -3.63 14.25
CA GLN A 69 13.87 -4.80 13.40
C GLN A 69 13.12 -6.03 13.92
N PRO A 70 12.66 -6.92 13.02
CA PRO A 70 12.05 -8.18 13.42
C PRO A 70 13.03 -9.00 14.25
N LYS A 71 12.49 -9.77 15.20
CA LYS A 71 13.28 -10.68 16.02
C LYS A 71 14.09 -11.64 15.15
N GLY A 72 15.39 -11.76 15.40
CA GLY A 72 16.32 -12.60 14.63
C GLY A 72 16.96 -11.89 13.43
N LEU A 73 16.66 -10.61 13.20
CA LEU A 73 17.27 -9.78 12.15
C LEU A 73 17.88 -8.48 12.70
N GLU A 74 18.21 -8.46 13.99
CA GLU A 74 18.75 -7.29 14.70
C GLU A 74 20.15 -6.87 14.20
N ASP A 75 20.90 -7.81 13.65
CA ASP A 75 22.25 -7.55 13.09
C ASP A 75 22.22 -7.14 11.62
N PHE A 76 21.04 -7.06 11.00
CA PHE A 76 20.94 -6.69 9.59
C PHE A 76 21.33 -5.21 9.42
N PRO A 77 22.22 -4.85 8.48
CA PRO A 77 22.81 -3.51 8.41
C PRO A 77 21.86 -2.41 7.91
N ARG A 78 20.61 -2.75 7.61
CA ARG A 78 19.61 -1.80 7.10
C ARG A 78 18.47 -1.61 8.10
N ASN A 79 17.89 -0.42 8.07
CA ASN A 79 16.69 -0.10 8.83
C ASN A 79 15.50 -0.89 8.30
N TYR A 80 14.77 -1.55 9.19
CA TYR A 80 13.43 -2.05 8.89
C TYR A 80 12.46 -0.86 8.92
N SER A 81 11.55 -0.76 7.95
CA SER A 81 10.67 0.38 7.79
C SER A 81 9.29 -0.02 7.29
N ARG A 82 8.28 0.78 7.66
CA ARG A 82 6.98 0.79 6.98
C ARG A 82 7.04 1.78 5.82
N TYR A 83 6.51 1.40 4.66
CA TYR A 83 6.35 2.26 3.49
C TYR A 83 4.87 2.46 3.18
N GLY A 84 4.45 3.70 2.97
CA GLY A 84 3.05 4.08 2.76
C GLY A 84 2.30 4.38 4.06
N LEU A 85 0.97 4.22 4.03
CA LEU A 85 0.07 4.55 5.15
C LEU A 85 0.36 3.75 6.43
N ASP A 86 0.11 4.35 7.60
CA ASP A 86 -0.02 3.62 8.88
C ASP A 86 -1.40 3.01 9.05
N ALA A 87 -1.49 2.11 10.02
CA ALA A 87 -2.73 1.63 10.60
C ALA A 87 -3.73 2.76 10.99
N SER A 88 -3.28 3.92 11.49
CA SER A 88 -4.19 5.03 11.83
C SER A 88 -4.84 5.64 10.59
N LEU A 89 -4.06 5.94 9.55
CA LEU A 89 -4.59 6.45 8.29
C LEU A 89 -5.46 5.41 7.58
N ILE A 90 -5.06 4.15 7.56
CA ILE A 90 -5.86 3.05 6.99
C ILE A 90 -7.21 2.95 7.73
N ARG A 91 -7.20 2.95 9.07
CA ARG A 91 -8.43 2.90 9.87
C ARG A 91 -9.33 4.10 9.58
N SER A 92 -8.74 5.28 9.50
CA SER A 92 -9.48 6.53 9.23
C SER A 92 -10.10 6.52 7.82
N ALA A 93 -9.39 5.98 6.83
CA ALA A 93 -9.90 5.77 5.49
C ALA A 93 -11.08 4.79 5.49
N MET A 94 -10.93 3.63 6.14
CA MET A 94 -11.98 2.62 6.21
C MET A 94 -13.24 3.12 6.92
N GLN A 95 -13.10 3.96 7.94
CA GLN A 95 -14.24 4.57 8.66
C GLN A 95 -15.07 5.53 7.81
N ARG A 96 -14.52 6.05 6.71
CA ARG A 96 -15.23 6.94 5.77
C ARG A 96 -15.91 6.19 4.63
N MET A 97 -15.78 4.87 4.59
CA MET A 97 -16.31 4.02 3.54
C MET A 97 -17.48 3.21 4.06
N ASP A 98 -18.41 2.87 3.17
CA ASP A 98 -19.44 1.89 3.51
C ASP A 98 -18.81 0.53 3.83
N PRO A 99 -19.32 -0.20 4.84
CA PRO A 99 -18.82 -1.53 5.18
C PRO A 99 -18.91 -2.47 3.97
N PRO A 100 -17.81 -3.12 3.56
CA PRO A 100 -17.84 -4.01 2.40
C PRO A 100 -18.34 -5.40 2.78
N ASP A 101 -19.06 -6.07 1.88
CA ASP A 101 -19.45 -7.48 2.04
C ASP A 101 -18.27 -8.45 1.92
N ALA A 102 -17.23 -8.04 1.18
CA ALA A 102 -16.02 -8.82 0.95
C ALA A 102 -14.77 -7.94 0.87
N VAL A 103 -13.65 -8.44 1.41
CA VAL A 103 -12.34 -7.78 1.37
C VAL A 103 -11.35 -8.66 0.61
N LEU A 104 -10.73 -8.11 -0.43
CA LEU A 104 -9.67 -8.74 -1.20
C LEU A 104 -8.35 -8.05 -0.85
N VAL A 105 -7.43 -8.75 -0.22
CA VAL A 105 -6.11 -8.21 0.10
C VAL A 105 -5.10 -8.78 -0.89
N THR A 106 -4.33 -7.92 -1.54
CA THR A 106 -3.20 -8.40 -2.35
C THR A 106 -1.99 -8.67 -1.47
N CYS A 107 -1.27 -9.73 -1.80
CA CYS A 107 0.08 -9.98 -1.33
C CYS A 107 1.01 -9.67 -2.50
N LEU A 108 1.54 -8.44 -2.55
CA LEU A 108 2.65 -8.16 -3.44
C LEU A 108 3.92 -8.75 -2.82
N MET A 109 4.38 -9.86 -3.40
CA MET A 109 5.79 -10.21 -3.41
C MET A 109 6.22 -10.34 -4.87
N THR A 110 6.98 -9.36 -5.35
CA THR A 110 7.92 -9.50 -6.46
C THR A 110 9.02 -8.48 -6.29
#